data_AF-A0A3L7S6J5-F1
#
_entry.id   AF-A0A3L7S6J5-F1
#
_cell.length_a   1.000
_cell.length_b   1.000
_cell.length_c   1.000
_cell.angle_alpha   90.00
_cell.angle_beta   90.00
_cell.angle_gamma   90.00
#
_symmetry.space_group_name_H-M   'P 1'
#
loop_
_entity.id
_entity.type
_entity.pdbx_description
1 polymer ?
#
loop_
_entity_poly.entity_id
_entity_poly.type
_entity_poly.pdbx_seq_one_letter_code
_entity_poly.pdbx_strand_id
1 'polypeptide(L)'
;MSHQLWGPFHLMPNCRLWVAEDRTCNDATESAQDQRLAETLLTNRDRDRWNRYRPLEKKRQFLSSRLVIRAVLNCEFGANSANLFVDTMESGRPMLVDSQGRRVASISLSHTGNMTTIALSDIRYDLGVDIEPVQQMNARAFGLSFINRFEYDQLMQEGLTEDPHAMLAIWTLKEAFWKALGGPQDTALGDIVIEYRNAILNTDVACMTCKGKPLATQFFGHGFSFPGELRNYSSLNVPESEISAFVGCVVLVDTELAENHENVQRQPF
;
A
#
# COMPACT_ATOMS: atom_id res chain seq x y z
N MET A 1 -15.40 17.06 -0.97
CA MET A 1 -15.02 15.80 -0.33
C MET A 1 -14.49 16.11 1.06
N SER A 2 -14.92 15.34 2.05
CA SER A 2 -14.40 15.40 3.42
C SER A 2 -13.76 14.05 3.71
N HIS A 3 -12.48 14.07 4.07
CA HIS A 3 -11.72 12.87 4.38
C HIS A 3 -11.51 12.80 5.88
N GLN A 4 -11.75 11.63 6.46
CA GLN A 4 -11.18 11.32 7.76
C GLN A 4 -9.82 10.68 7.56
N LEU A 5 -8.82 11.13 8.31
CA LEU A 5 -7.44 10.69 8.18
C LEU A 5 -6.98 10.05 9.51
N TRP A 6 -6.34 8.88 9.42
CA TRP A 6 -5.73 8.17 10.54
C TRP A 6 -4.24 7.96 10.30
N GLY A 7 -3.45 8.20 11.33
CA GLY A 7 -1.99 8.10 11.30
C GLY A 7 -1.31 9.33 11.94
N PRO A 8 0.03 9.43 11.81
CA PRO A 8 0.88 8.46 11.13
C PRO A 8 1.01 7.18 11.96
N PHE A 9 0.85 6.02 11.31
CA PHE A 9 1.28 4.74 11.87
C PHE A 9 2.75 4.54 11.51
N HIS A 10 3.58 4.22 12.50
CA HIS A 10 5.02 4.05 12.30
C HIS A 10 5.32 2.60 11.91
N LEU A 11 5.81 2.40 10.69
CA LEU A 11 6.25 1.08 10.20
C LEU A 11 7.67 0.76 10.69
N MET A 12 8.52 1.78 10.65
CA MET A 12 9.89 1.81 11.16
C MET A 12 10.33 3.29 11.24
N PRO A 13 11.52 3.63 11.77
CA PRO A 13 12.01 5.00 11.75
C PRO A 13 11.96 5.59 10.33
N ASN A 14 11.40 6.80 10.20
CA ASN A 14 11.19 7.50 8.93
C ASN A 14 10.31 6.79 7.90
N CYS A 15 9.57 5.75 8.27
CA CYS A 15 8.54 5.14 7.41
C CYS A 15 7.18 5.23 8.08
N ARG A 16 6.26 5.97 7.44
CA ARG A 16 4.95 6.31 8.01
C ARG A 16 3.84 5.90 7.06
N LEU A 17 2.77 5.38 7.63
CA LEU A 17 1.56 4.98 6.94
C LEU A 17 0.39 5.86 7.38
N TRP A 18 -0.44 6.25 6.43
CA TRP A 18 -1.68 6.96 6.64
C TRP A 18 -2.81 6.23 5.96
N VAL A 19 -3.97 6.19 6.60
CA VAL A 19 -5.20 5.65 6.03
C VAL A 19 -6.23 6.75 6.04
N ALA A 20 -7.01 6.88 4.97
CA ALA A 20 -8.08 7.85 4.88
C ALA A 20 -9.35 7.22 4.34
N GLU A 21 -10.49 7.72 4.80
CA GLU A 21 -11.82 7.38 4.29
C GLU A 21 -12.48 8.63 3.71
N ASP A 22 -12.98 8.51 2.47
CA ASP A 22 -13.84 9.50 1.84
C ASP A 22 -15.29 9.31 2.28
N ARG A 23 -15.78 10.20 3.14
CA ARG A 23 -17.14 10.15 3.69
C ARG A 23 -18.21 10.74 2.76
N THR A 24 -17.83 11.16 1.55
CA THR A 24 -18.74 11.89 0.64
C THR A 24 -19.21 11.06 -0.56
N CYS A 25 -18.98 9.74 -0.58
CA CYS A 25 -19.12 8.91 -1.78
C CYS A 25 -20.55 8.60 -2.26
N ASN A 26 -21.60 9.24 -1.75
CA ASN A 26 -22.99 8.80 -1.96
C ASN A 26 -23.77 9.43 -3.14
N ASP A 27 -23.22 10.36 -3.91
CA ASP A 27 -23.95 10.93 -5.06
C ASP A 27 -23.57 10.25 -6.39
N ALA A 28 -24.54 9.78 -7.17
CA ALA A 28 -24.31 9.03 -8.42
C ALA A 28 -23.92 9.89 -9.66
N THR A 29 -23.63 11.18 -9.49
CA THR A 29 -23.37 12.13 -10.59
C THR A 29 -22.08 12.91 -10.41
N GLU A 30 -21.31 13.12 -11.48
CA GLU A 30 -20.12 13.99 -11.47
C GLU A 30 -20.58 15.38 -11.02
N SER A 31 -20.23 15.74 -9.79
CA SER A 31 -20.75 16.95 -9.19
C SER A 31 -19.99 18.13 -9.79
N ALA A 32 -20.64 19.29 -9.94
CA ALA A 32 -19.93 20.53 -10.27
C ALA A 32 -18.79 20.85 -9.28
N GLN A 33 -18.81 20.24 -8.10
CA GLN A 33 -17.75 20.31 -7.11
C GLN A 33 -16.53 19.45 -7.47
N ASP A 34 -16.70 18.23 -7.99
CA ASP A 34 -15.60 17.37 -8.43
C ASP A 34 -14.81 18.04 -9.57
N GLN A 35 -15.53 18.66 -10.52
CA GLN A 35 -14.93 19.41 -11.62
C GLN A 35 -14.11 20.60 -11.11
N ARG A 36 -14.66 21.41 -10.21
CA ARG A 36 -13.94 22.55 -9.60
C ARG A 36 -12.71 22.11 -8.81
N LEU A 37 -12.82 21.02 -8.05
CA LEU A 37 -11.69 20.43 -7.33
C LEU A 37 -10.62 19.94 -8.30
N ALA A 38 -10.99 19.26 -9.39
CA ALA A 38 -10.04 18.81 -10.40
C ALA A 38 -9.30 19.99 -11.07
N GLU A 39 -9.99 21.10 -11.33
CA GLU A 39 -9.41 22.29 -11.92
C GLU A 39 -8.42 23.00 -10.98
N THR A 40 -8.69 23.00 -9.68
CA THR A 40 -7.90 23.73 -8.68
C THR A 40 -6.78 22.91 -8.05
N LEU A 41 -6.97 21.59 -7.90
CA LEU A 41 -6.05 20.71 -7.19
C LEU A 41 -5.07 20.00 -8.14
N LEU A 42 -5.55 19.56 -9.30
CA LEU A 42 -4.75 18.69 -10.17
C LEU A 42 -3.78 19.51 -11.02
N THR A 43 -2.55 19.02 -11.12
CA THR A 43 -1.61 19.45 -12.15
C THR A 43 -2.17 19.15 -13.55
N ASN A 44 -1.64 19.78 -14.59
CA ASN A 44 -2.07 19.50 -15.97
C ASN A 44 -1.93 18.00 -16.32
N ARG A 45 -0.83 17.37 -15.92
CA ARG A 45 -0.60 15.92 -16.14
C ARG A 45 -1.62 15.06 -15.41
N ASP A 46 -1.94 15.39 -14.17
CA ASP A 46 -2.95 14.65 -13.40
C ASP A 46 -4.36 14.90 -13.95
N ARG A 47 -4.65 16.10 -14.46
CA ARG A 47 -5.91 16.41 -15.15
C ARG A 47 -6.07 15.59 -16.42
N ASP A 48 -5.01 15.43 -17.21
CA ASP A 48 -5.02 14.54 -18.39
C ASP A 48 -5.24 13.08 -18.00
N ARG A 49 -4.60 12.61 -16.93
CA ARG A 49 -4.84 11.26 -16.38
C ARG A 49 -6.29 11.11 -15.93
N TRP A 50 -6.81 12.08 -15.19
CA TRP A 50 -8.18 12.11 -14.69
C TRP A 50 -9.22 12.05 -15.81
N ASN A 51 -9.04 12.85 -16.87
CA ASN A 51 -9.91 12.88 -18.05
C ASN A 51 -9.95 11.56 -18.84
N ARG A 52 -8.91 10.72 -18.73
CA ARG A 52 -8.86 9.41 -19.39
C ARG A 52 -9.69 8.35 -18.68
N TYR A 53 -10.00 8.51 -17.40
CA TYR A 53 -10.88 7.56 -16.71
C TYR A 53 -12.30 7.68 -17.23
N ARG A 54 -12.83 6.58 -17.77
CA ARG A 54 -14.22 6.47 -18.23
C ARG A 54 -15.20 6.25 -17.08
N PRO A 55 -14.93 5.36 -16.10
CA PRO A 55 -15.82 5.20 -14.97
C PRO A 55 -15.72 6.40 -14.02
N LEU A 56 -16.87 6.98 -13.66
CA LEU A 56 -16.93 8.10 -12.70
C LEU A 56 -16.33 7.72 -11.34
N GLU A 57 -16.53 6.48 -10.91
CA GLU A 57 -15.93 5.95 -9.69
C GLU A 57 -14.40 6.05 -9.72
N LYS A 58 -13.77 5.68 -10.84
CA LYS A 58 -12.31 5.76 -11.01
C LYS A 58 -11.81 7.21 -11.04
N LYS A 59 -12.56 8.10 -11.69
CA LYS A 59 -12.29 9.55 -11.65
C LYS A 59 -12.30 10.08 -10.21
N ARG A 60 -13.29 9.69 -9.41
CA ARG A 60 -13.42 10.11 -8.01
C ARG A 60 -12.36 9.49 -7.13
N GLN A 61 -12.07 8.20 -7.27
CA GLN A 61 -10.97 7.54 -6.57
C GLN A 61 -9.64 8.27 -6.85
N PHE A 62 -9.39 8.65 -8.11
CA PHE A 62 -8.21 9.41 -8.47
C PHE A 62 -8.18 10.79 -7.78
N LEU A 63 -9.26 11.57 -7.87
CA LEU A 63 -9.33 12.90 -7.25
C LEU A 63 -9.25 12.83 -5.72
N SER A 64 -9.94 11.87 -5.12
CA SER A 64 -9.95 11.57 -3.69
C SER A 64 -8.54 11.23 -3.22
N SER A 65 -7.83 10.34 -3.93
CA SER A 65 -6.43 10.02 -3.62
C SER A 65 -5.52 11.25 -3.63
N ARG A 66 -5.75 12.20 -4.55
CA ARG A 66 -4.95 13.44 -4.64
C ARG A 66 -5.24 14.39 -3.49
N LEU A 67 -6.49 14.47 -3.04
CA LEU A 67 -6.86 15.22 -1.83
C LEU A 67 -6.22 14.61 -0.59
N VAL A 68 -6.28 13.28 -0.45
CA VAL A 68 -5.64 12.55 0.67
C VAL A 68 -4.13 12.76 0.63
N ILE A 69 -3.48 12.66 -0.53
CA ILE A 69 -2.05 12.98 -0.68
C ILE A 69 -1.78 14.40 -0.16
N ARG A 70 -2.57 15.39 -0.57
CA ARG A 70 -2.36 16.76 -0.11
C ARG A 70 -2.55 16.94 1.39
N ALA A 71 -3.55 16.28 1.98
CA ALA A 71 -3.76 16.30 3.42
C ALA A 71 -2.58 15.66 4.17
N VAL A 72 -2.15 14.47 3.74
CA VAL A 72 -0.99 13.76 4.31
C VAL A 72 0.28 14.61 4.19
N LEU A 73 0.55 15.20 3.03
CA LEU A 73 1.72 16.05 2.85
C LEU A 73 1.69 17.29 3.75
N ASN A 74 0.52 17.86 4.02
CA ASN A 74 0.38 18.97 4.98
C ASN A 74 0.69 18.51 6.42
N CYS A 75 0.21 17.33 6.82
CA CYS A 75 0.52 16.76 8.14
C CYS A 75 2.03 16.46 8.28
N GLU A 76 2.65 15.99 7.20
CA GLU A 76 4.02 15.47 7.20
C GLU A 76 5.09 16.54 7.00
N PHE A 77 4.80 17.55 6.19
CA PHE A 77 5.78 18.57 5.76
C PHE A 77 5.34 20.01 6.09
N GLY A 78 4.16 20.21 6.68
CA GLY A 78 3.66 21.53 7.06
C GLY A 78 3.62 22.48 5.86
N ALA A 79 4.12 23.72 6.05
CA ALA A 79 4.15 24.73 4.99
C ALA A 79 4.97 24.33 3.74
N ASN A 80 5.98 23.45 3.90
CA ASN A 80 6.81 23.00 2.78
C ASN A 80 6.03 22.11 1.81
N SER A 81 4.91 21.53 2.27
CA SER A 81 4.08 20.65 1.45
C SER A 81 3.66 21.32 0.13
N ALA A 82 3.46 22.64 0.09
CA ALA A 82 2.99 23.37 -1.09
C ALA A 82 3.96 23.27 -2.28
N ASN A 83 5.23 22.97 -2.00
CA ASN A 83 6.27 22.80 -3.01
C ASN A 83 6.55 21.33 -3.35
N LEU A 84 5.74 20.39 -2.84
CA LEU A 84 5.92 18.96 -3.04
C LEU A 84 4.87 18.38 -3.98
N PHE A 85 5.32 17.56 -4.93
CA PHE A 85 4.51 16.98 -5.98
C PHE A 85 4.79 15.49 -6.11
N VAL A 86 3.77 14.72 -6.47
CA VAL A 86 3.95 13.31 -6.81
C VAL A 86 4.36 13.20 -8.27
N ASP A 87 5.54 12.66 -8.52
CA ASP A 87 6.02 12.29 -9.85
C ASP A 87 6.13 10.76 -9.98
N THR A 88 6.60 10.27 -11.12
CA THR A 88 6.74 8.86 -11.45
C THR A 88 8.18 8.62 -11.92
N MET A 89 8.88 7.69 -11.27
CA MET A 89 10.20 7.21 -11.70
C MET A 89 10.10 6.52 -13.07
N GLU A 90 11.25 6.31 -13.73
CA GLU A 90 11.32 5.49 -14.97
C GLU A 90 10.78 4.07 -14.74
N SER A 91 10.97 3.53 -13.54
CA SER A 91 10.42 2.23 -13.14
C SER A 91 8.90 2.22 -13.03
N GLY A 92 8.23 3.38 -13.09
CA GLY A 92 6.78 3.51 -12.86
C GLY A 92 6.39 3.76 -11.41
N ARG A 93 7.34 3.76 -10.46
CA ARG A 93 7.06 4.01 -9.04
C ARG A 93 6.75 5.48 -8.77
N PRO A 94 5.72 5.79 -7.96
CA PRO A 94 5.52 7.14 -7.48
C PRO A 94 6.70 7.61 -6.61
N MET A 95 7.04 8.89 -6.72
CA MET A 95 7.99 9.53 -5.81
C MET A 95 7.53 10.94 -5.47
N LEU A 96 7.97 11.44 -4.32
CA LEU A 96 7.74 12.82 -3.94
C LEU A 96 8.93 13.67 -4.38
N VAL A 97 8.67 14.71 -5.15
CA VAL A 97 9.69 15.67 -5.62
C VAL A 97 9.37 17.08 -5.17
N ASP A 98 10.39 17.93 -5.06
CA ASP A 98 10.20 19.37 -4.87
C ASP A 98 9.95 20.12 -6.19
N SER A 99 9.79 21.44 -6.12
CA SER A 99 9.58 22.31 -7.28
C SER A 99 10.75 22.34 -8.28
N GLN A 100 11.93 21.83 -7.89
CA GLN A 100 13.10 21.68 -8.76
C GLN A 100 13.20 20.27 -9.35
N GLY A 101 12.22 19.39 -9.07
CA GLY A 101 12.23 17.99 -9.50
C GLY A 101 13.17 17.11 -8.70
N ARG A 102 13.69 17.57 -7.56
CA ARG A 102 14.59 16.76 -6.72
C ARG A 102 13.76 15.83 -5.84
N ARG A 103 14.14 14.55 -5.78
CA ARG A 103 13.46 13.55 -4.94
C ARG A 103 13.61 13.91 -3.45
N VAL A 104 12.48 13.98 -2.76
CA VAL A 104 12.37 14.29 -1.33
C VAL A 104 12.07 13.05 -0.51
N ALA A 105 11.17 12.20 -1.00
CA ALA A 105 10.73 10.99 -0.30
C ALA A 105 10.24 9.93 -1.31
N SER A 106 10.20 8.67 -0.87
CA SER A 106 9.45 7.61 -1.54
C SER A 106 7.99 7.70 -1.12
N ILE A 107 7.06 7.38 -2.03
CA ILE A 107 5.63 7.31 -1.73
C ILE A 107 5.01 6.09 -2.40
N SER A 108 4.17 5.37 -1.66
CA SER A 108 3.31 4.31 -2.20
C SER A 108 1.87 4.57 -1.81
N LEU A 109 0.96 4.16 -2.68
CA LEU A 109 -0.45 4.52 -2.61
C LEU A 109 -1.25 3.29 -3.00
N SER A 110 -2.32 3.00 -2.26
CA SER A 110 -3.35 2.06 -2.70
C SER A 110 -4.73 2.59 -2.29
N HIS A 111 -5.76 2.15 -2.98
CA HIS A 111 -7.12 2.58 -2.68
C HIS A 111 -8.13 1.48 -3.00
N THR A 112 -9.17 1.40 -2.20
CA THR A 112 -10.29 0.47 -2.41
C THR A 112 -11.58 1.08 -1.88
N GLY A 113 -12.66 1.01 -2.67
CA GLY A 113 -13.91 1.70 -2.34
C GLY A 113 -13.67 3.20 -2.08
N ASN A 114 -14.03 3.66 -0.87
CA ASN A 114 -13.80 5.02 -0.38
C ASN A 114 -12.51 5.16 0.46
N MET A 115 -11.75 4.09 0.66
CA MET A 115 -10.53 4.07 1.45
C MET A 115 -9.31 4.35 0.58
N THR A 116 -8.37 5.13 1.09
CA THR A 116 -7.06 5.37 0.50
C THR A 116 -5.99 5.18 1.56
N THR A 117 -4.91 4.46 1.22
CA THR A 117 -3.73 4.32 2.07
C THR A 117 -2.51 4.94 1.39
N ILE A 118 -1.70 5.64 2.16
CA ILE A 118 -0.49 6.32 1.71
C ILE A 118 0.64 5.96 2.65
N ALA A 119 1.71 5.42 2.09
CA ALA A 119 2.93 5.18 2.83
C ALA A 119 4.06 6.08 2.31
N LEU A 120 4.86 6.62 3.22
CA LEU A 120 5.96 7.55 2.96
C LEU A 120 7.23 7.04 3.62
N SER A 121 8.37 7.19 2.95
CA SER A 121 9.68 6.92 3.54
C SER A 121 10.76 7.87 3.05
N ASP A 122 11.87 7.90 3.78
CA ASP A 122 13.14 8.43 3.26
C ASP A 122 13.49 7.79 1.90
N ILE A 123 14.23 8.52 1.07
CA ILE A 123 14.68 8.10 -0.26
C ILE A 123 15.54 6.82 -0.29
N ARG A 124 16.04 6.40 0.88
CA ARG A 124 16.88 5.20 1.06
C ARG A 124 16.07 3.92 1.16
N TYR A 125 14.77 4.04 1.44
CA TYR A 125 13.87 2.91 1.57
C TYR A 125 12.92 2.91 0.37
N ASP A 126 12.76 1.73 -0.19
CA ASP A 126 11.68 1.45 -1.12
C ASP A 126 10.52 0.88 -0.33
N LEU A 127 9.31 1.29 -0.68
CA LEU A 127 8.14 0.99 0.13
C LEU A 127 6.95 0.67 -0.76
N GLY A 128 6.09 -0.21 -0.27
CA GLY A 128 4.88 -0.56 -0.95
C GLY A 128 3.74 -0.78 0.02
N VAL A 129 2.55 -0.40 -0.41
CA VAL A 129 1.34 -0.54 0.37
C VAL A 129 0.21 -1.03 -0.51
N ASP A 130 -0.62 -1.89 0.04
CA ASP A 130 -1.86 -2.31 -0.56
C ASP A 130 -3.01 -2.31 0.44
N ILE A 131 -4.22 -1.98 -0.01
CA ILE A 131 -5.44 -1.97 0.79
C ILE A 131 -6.55 -2.64 0.01
N GLU A 132 -7.21 -3.61 0.62
CA GLU A 132 -8.30 -4.35 0.01
C GLU A 132 -9.45 -4.54 1.00
N PRO A 133 -10.70 -4.62 0.51
CA PRO A 133 -11.85 -4.73 1.37
C PRO A 133 -11.93 -6.16 1.92
N VAL A 134 -12.37 -6.29 3.17
CA VAL A 134 -12.62 -7.60 3.80
C VAL A 134 -13.92 -8.15 3.22
N GLN A 135 -13.82 -8.78 2.06
CA GLN A 135 -14.91 -9.50 1.38
C GLN A 135 -14.54 -10.99 1.27
N GLN A 136 -15.51 -11.84 0.92
CA GLN A 136 -15.24 -13.25 0.65
C GLN A 136 -14.42 -13.37 -0.66
N MET A 137 -13.10 -13.30 -0.54
CA MET A 137 -12.17 -13.54 -1.65
C MET A 137 -11.61 -14.95 -1.53
N ASN A 138 -11.97 -15.87 -2.42
CA ASN A 138 -11.32 -17.18 -2.45
C ASN A 138 -10.17 -17.21 -3.48
N ALA A 139 -9.28 -18.20 -3.40
CA ALA A 139 -8.14 -18.34 -4.31
C ALA A 139 -8.53 -18.35 -5.80
N ARG A 140 -9.77 -18.75 -6.12
CA ARG A 140 -10.30 -18.76 -7.49
C ARG A 140 -10.61 -17.35 -8.01
N ALA A 141 -10.93 -16.40 -7.14
CA ALA A 141 -11.28 -15.02 -7.51
C ALA A 141 -10.10 -14.24 -8.12
N PHE A 142 -8.87 -14.55 -7.71
CA PHE A 142 -7.65 -13.87 -8.17
C PHE A 142 -6.88 -14.64 -9.26
N GLY A 143 -7.30 -15.87 -9.58
CA GLY A 143 -6.62 -16.76 -10.52
C GLY A 143 -5.36 -17.41 -9.93
N LEU A 144 -5.02 -18.62 -10.35
CA LEU A 144 -3.85 -19.37 -9.83
C LEU A 144 -2.48 -18.74 -10.19
N SER A 145 -2.45 -17.57 -10.83
CA SER A 145 -1.21 -16.89 -11.23
C SER A 145 -0.55 -16.07 -10.13
N PHE A 146 -1.24 -15.78 -9.02
CA PHE A 146 -0.63 -15.07 -7.88
C PHE A 146 -0.09 -16.01 -6.80
N ILE A 147 -0.67 -17.18 -6.57
CA ILE A 147 -0.17 -18.16 -5.59
C ILE A 147 0.74 -19.15 -6.31
N ASN A 148 2.00 -19.23 -5.88
CA ASN A 148 2.90 -20.25 -6.41
C ASN A 148 2.64 -21.62 -5.76
N ARG A 149 3.18 -22.69 -6.36
CA ARG A 149 2.91 -24.06 -5.89
C ARG A 149 3.33 -24.30 -4.44
N PHE A 150 4.43 -23.70 -3.99
CA PHE A 150 4.93 -23.84 -2.64
C PHE A 150 3.98 -23.21 -1.61
N GLU A 151 3.53 -21.98 -1.86
CA GLU A 151 2.52 -21.29 -1.04
C GLU A 151 1.21 -22.10 -0.99
N TYR A 152 0.76 -22.61 -2.14
CA TYR A 152 -0.46 -23.41 -2.21
C TYR A 152 -0.36 -24.68 -1.38
N ASP A 153 0.74 -25.42 -1.46
CA ASP A 153 0.94 -26.65 -0.70
C ASP A 153 0.98 -26.37 0.82
N GLN A 154 1.59 -25.26 1.27
CA GLN A 154 1.55 -24.82 2.68
C GLN A 154 0.13 -24.46 3.14
N LEU A 155 -0.59 -23.66 2.35
CA LEU A 155 -1.97 -23.29 2.66
C LEU A 155 -2.90 -24.51 2.69
N MET A 156 -2.69 -25.49 1.80
CA MET A 156 -3.43 -26.75 1.80
C MET A 156 -3.20 -27.56 3.08
N GLN A 157 -1.94 -27.66 3.53
CA GLN A 157 -1.60 -28.37 4.76
C GLN A 157 -2.28 -27.76 6.00
N GLU A 158 -2.45 -26.44 5.99
CA GLU A 158 -3.05 -25.68 7.08
C GLU A 158 -4.58 -25.48 6.90
N GLY A 159 -5.15 -25.99 5.80
CA GLY A 159 -6.59 -25.89 5.52
C GLY A 159 -7.10 -24.50 5.15
N LEU A 160 -6.23 -23.62 4.63
CA LEU A 160 -6.50 -22.20 4.40
C LEU A 160 -6.74 -21.81 2.94
N THR A 161 -6.71 -22.75 1.99
CA THR A 161 -6.86 -22.43 0.56
C THR A 161 -8.20 -21.81 0.17
N GLU A 162 -9.22 -21.99 1.01
CA GLU A 162 -10.54 -21.40 0.83
C GLU A 162 -10.85 -20.31 1.88
N ASP A 163 -9.89 -19.98 2.75
CA ASP A 163 -10.06 -18.93 3.76
C ASP A 163 -9.82 -17.53 3.16
N PRO A 164 -10.83 -16.65 3.16
CA PRO A 164 -10.72 -15.37 2.49
C PRO A 164 -9.78 -14.38 3.18
N HIS A 165 -9.61 -14.48 4.49
CA HIS A 165 -8.69 -13.62 5.23
C HIS A 165 -7.24 -14.02 4.98
N ALA A 166 -6.97 -15.32 4.86
CA ALA A 166 -5.66 -15.83 4.46
C ALA A 166 -5.30 -15.38 3.04
N MET A 167 -6.23 -15.52 2.09
CA MET A 167 -6.00 -15.06 0.71
C MET A 167 -5.78 -13.56 0.64
N LEU A 168 -6.57 -12.78 1.38
CA LEU A 168 -6.45 -11.32 1.44
C LEU A 168 -5.10 -10.87 2.01
N ALA A 169 -4.63 -11.52 3.08
CA ALA A 169 -3.35 -11.20 3.69
C ALA A 169 -2.17 -11.48 2.73
N ILE A 170 -2.22 -12.61 2.04
CA ILE A 170 -1.20 -12.98 1.04
C ILE A 170 -1.24 -12.01 -0.13
N TRP A 171 -2.42 -11.77 -0.70
CA TRP A 171 -2.61 -10.86 -1.83
C TRP A 171 -2.04 -9.46 -1.54
N THR A 172 -2.53 -8.84 -0.47
CA THR A 172 -2.12 -7.47 -0.11
C THR A 172 -0.63 -7.38 0.19
N LEU A 173 -0.02 -8.42 0.77
CA LEU A 173 1.41 -8.45 1.00
C LEU A 173 2.22 -8.56 -0.30
N LYS A 174 1.80 -9.41 -1.24
CA LYS A 174 2.47 -9.56 -2.54
C LYS A 174 2.35 -8.30 -3.37
N GLU A 175 1.17 -7.68 -3.40
CA GLU A 175 0.96 -6.38 -4.06
C GLU A 175 1.79 -5.27 -3.42
N ALA A 176 1.85 -5.21 -2.09
CA ALA A 176 2.72 -4.26 -1.39
C ALA A 176 4.19 -4.49 -1.78
N PHE A 177 4.68 -5.73 -1.75
CA PHE A 177 6.06 -6.03 -2.15
C PHE A 177 6.31 -5.68 -3.62
N TRP A 178 5.39 -6.03 -4.52
CA TRP A 178 5.47 -5.76 -5.94
C TRP A 178 5.53 -4.25 -6.25
N LYS A 179 4.72 -3.45 -5.54
CA LYS A 179 4.76 -1.98 -5.60
C LYS A 179 6.07 -1.42 -5.07
N ALA A 180 6.63 -2.01 -4.02
CA ALA A 180 7.92 -1.61 -3.48
C ALA A 180 9.05 -1.83 -4.50
N LEU A 181 9.02 -2.93 -5.25
CA LEU A 181 10.05 -3.25 -6.25
C LEU A 181 10.03 -2.35 -7.49
N GLY A 182 8.87 -1.91 -7.95
CA GLY A 182 8.78 -1.29 -9.27
C GLY A 182 7.53 -1.63 -10.07
N GLY A 183 6.80 -2.65 -9.67
CA GLY A 183 5.76 -3.26 -10.49
C GLY A 183 6.34 -4.27 -11.52
N PRO A 184 5.69 -4.43 -12.69
CA PRO A 184 5.88 -5.59 -13.57
C PRO A 184 7.20 -5.68 -14.33
N GLN A 185 8.08 -4.66 -14.25
CA GLN A 185 9.24 -4.59 -15.15
C GLN A 185 10.17 -5.80 -15.01
N ASP A 186 10.35 -6.31 -13.79
CA ASP A 186 11.33 -7.37 -13.49
C ASP A 186 10.77 -8.54 -12.67
N THR A 187 9.51 -8.50 -12.23
CA THR A 187 8.97 -9.48 -11.28
C THR A 187 7.46 -9.64 -11.43
N ALA A 188 7.00 -10.88 -11.61
CA ALA A 188 5.59 -11.21 -11.51
C ALA A 188 5.20 -11.50 -10.05
N LEU A 189 3.93 -11.33 -9.70
CA LEU A 189 3.45 -11.64 -8.35
C LEU A 189 3.76 -13.08 -7.93
N GLY A 190 3.70 -14.04 -8.86
CA GLY A 190 4.03 -15.44 -8.59
C GLY A 190 5.50 -15.69 -8.19
N ASP A 191 6.41 -14.78 -8.52
CA ASP A 191 7.85 -14.87 -8.19
C ASP A 191 8.17 -14.41 -6.76
N ILE A 192 7.19 -13.76 -6.12
CA ILE A 192 7.22 -13.37 -4.71
C ILE A 192 6.65 -14.54 -3.92
N VAL A 193 7.38 -15.02 -2.92
CA VAL A 193 6.96 -16.15 -2.07
C VAL A 193 6.73 -15.66 -0.65
N ILE A 194 5.59 -16.02 -0.07
CA ILE A 194 5.29 -15.82 1.35
C ILE A 194 5.23 -17.17 2.05
N GLU A 195 5.92 -17.30 3.19
CA GLU A 195 5.85 -18.52 3.98
C GLU A 195 4.73 -18.47 5.03
N TYR A 196 3.94 -19.54 5.09
CA TYR A 196 2.98 -19.76 6.17
C TYR A 196 3.29 -21.09 6.87
N ARG A 197 3.61 -21.03 8.17
CA ARG A 197 3.94 -22.24 8.96
C ARG A 197 3.45 -22.13 10.39
N ASN A 198 2.91 -23.23 10.93
CA ASN A 198 2.51 -23.36 12.33
C ASN A 198 1.46 -22.33 12.76
N ALA A 199 0.48 -22.07 11.91
CA ALA A 199 -0.52 -21.03 12.10
C ALA A 199 0.04 -19.59 12.25
N ILE A 200 1.29 -19.35 11.82
CA ILE A 200 1.94 -18.03 11.83
C ILE A 200 2.24 -17.64 10.39
N LEU A 201 1.80 -16.45 9.98
CA LEU A 201 2.25 -15.85 8.74
C LEU A 201 3.63 -15.21 8.98
N ASN A 202 4.69 -15.96 8.65
CA ASN A 202 6.05 -15.44 8.68
C ASN A 202 6.33 -14.76 7.34
N THR A 203 6.53 -13.45 7.41
CA THR A 203 6.74 -12.60 6.23
C THR A 203 8.19 -12.64 5.78
N ASP A 204 8.76 -13.84 5.61
CA ASP A 204 10.02 -14.04 4.91
C ASP A 204 9.76 -13.91 3.42
N VAL A 205 9.47 -12.67 2.99
CA VAL A 205 9.12 -12.39 1.60
C VAL A 205 10.40 -12.50 0.77
N ALA A 206 10.52 -13.61 0.04
CA ALA A 206 11.62 -13.85 -0.87
C ALA A 206 11.15 -13.60 -2.30
N CYS A 207 11.91 -12.78 -3.02
CA CYS A 207 11.77 -12.62 -4.45
C CYS A 207 12.80 -13.53 -5.11
N MET A 208 12.36 -14.49 -5.92
CA MET A 208 13.29 -15.43 -6.57
C MET A 208 14.24 -14.74 -7.56
N THR A 209 13.88 -13.54 -8.04
CA THR A 209 14.55 -12.86 -9.16
C THR A 209 15.14 -11.50 -8.79
N CYS A 210 14.86 -10.94 -7.61
CA CYS A 210 15.23 -9.55 -7.29
C CYS A 210 16.04 -9.39 -6.00
N LYS A 211 16.83 -8.30 -5.96
CA LYS A 211 17.84 -7.99 -4.92
C LYS A 211 17.28 -7.34 -3.64
N GLY A 212 15.97 -7.17 -3.50
CA GLY A 212 15.37 -6.50 -2.33
C GLY A 212 15.11 -7.49 -1.19
N LYS A 213 15.56 -7.16 0.02
CA LYS A 213 15.16 -7.88 1.24
C LYS A 213 14.11 -7.06 2.00
N PRO A 214 13.01 -7.69 2.46
CA PRO A 214 12.06 -7.01 3.36
C PRO A 214 12.77 -6.69 4.68
N LEU A 215 12.80 -5.42 5.05
CA LEU A 215 13.30 -4.97 6.35
C LEU A 215 12.18 -4.95 7.38
N ALA A 216 10.97 -4.61 6.94
CA ALA A 216 9.80 -4.57 7.79
C ALA A 216 8.55 -4.90 6.97
N THR A 217 7.69 -5.72 7.57
CA THR A 217 6.33 -5.99 7.10
C THR A 217 5.38 -5.68 8.24
N GLN A 218 4.33 -4.91 7.96
CA GLN A 218 3.32 -4.53 8.94
C GLN A 218 1.94 -4.65 8.30
N PHE A 219 0.99 -5.10 9.10
CA PHE A 219 -0.40 -5.26 8.71
C PHE A 219 -1.29 -4.35 9.53
N PHE A 220 -2.36 -3.86 8.89
CA PHE A 220 -3.39 -3.09 9.56
C PHE A 220 -4.76 -3.57 9.12
N GLY A 221 -5.75 -3.59 10.01
CA GLY A 221 -7.06 -4.10 9.65
C GLY A 221 -8.18 -3.51 10.48
N HIS A 222 -9.32 -3.29 9.83
CA HIS A 222 -10.58 -2.99 10.47
C HIS A 222 -11.59 -4.09 10.14
N GLY A 223 -12.23 -4.67 11.16
CA GLY A 223 -13.16 -5.80 10.97
C GLY A 223 -12.48 -7.07 10.44
N PHE A 224 -11.15 -7.17 10.57
CA PHE A 224 -10.37 -8.27 10.02
C PHE A 224 -9.97 -9.27 11.11
N SER A 225 -10.15 -10.57 10.81
CA SER A 225 -9.77 -11.69 11.66
C SER A 225 -8.98 -12.69 10.84
N PHE A 226 -7.77 -13.01 11.25
CA PHE A 226 -6.93 -14.01 10.56
C PHE A 226 -6.99 -15.35 11.29
N PRO A 227 -7.06 -16.50 10.59
CA PRO A 227 -7.05 -17.83 11.18
C PRO A 227 -5.62 -18.25 11.61
N GLY A 228 -5.03 -17.49 12.54
CA GLY A 228 -3.65 -17.66 13.00
C GLY A 228 -3.09 -16.40 13.66
N GLU A 229 -1.79 -16.36 13.90
CA GLU A 229 -1.08 -15.18 14.38
C GLU A 229 -0.52 -14.38 13.20
N LEU A 230 -0.87 -13.09 13.14
CA LEU A 230 -0.18 -12.11 12.30
C LEU A 230 0.84 -11.34 13.14
N ARG A 231 2.12 -11.59 12.86
CA ARG A 231 3.19 -10.75 13.42
C ARG A 231 3.09 -9.34 12.87
N ASN A 232 3.38 -8.34 13.70
CA ASN A 232 3.32 -6.93 13.31
C ASN A 232 1.94 -6.54 12.75
N TYR A 233 0.86 -7.04 13.36
CA TYR A 233 -0.50 -6.59 13.07
C TYR A 233 -0.94 -5.51 14.05
N SER A 234 -1.58 -4.47 13.53
CA SER A 234 -2.20 -3.42 14.32
C SER A 234 -3.65 -3.25 13.92
N SER A 235 -4.57 -3.47 14.87
CA SER A 235 -5.98 -3.21 14.65
C SER A 235 -6.21 -1.70 14.47
N LEU A 236 -6.98 -1.35 13.44
CA LEU A 236 -7.45 0.00 13.20
C LEU A 236 -8.82 0.16 13.85
N ASN A 237 -8.88 1.04 14.85
CA ASN A 237 -10.16 1.44 15.41
C ASN A 237 -10.80 2.50 14.51
N VAL A 238 -11.70 2.04 13.64
CA VAL A 238 -12.43 2.89 12.70
C VAL A 238 -13.93 2.80 13.02
N PRO A 239 -14.39 3.44 14.12
CA PRO A 239 -15.72 3.18 14.69
C PRO A 239 -16.92 3.60 13.82
N GLU A 240 -16.68 4.18 12.64
CA GLU A 240 -17.70 4.72 11.75
C GLU A 240 -17.47 4.38 10.27
N SER A 241 -16.50 3.50 9.95
CA SER A 241 -16.29 3.08 8.56
C SER A 241 -17.32 2.02 8.17
N GLU A 242 -17.98 2.24 7.03
CA GLU A 242 -18.84 1.22 6.42
C GLU A 242 -18.01 0.16 5.68
N ILE A 243 -16.72 0.42 5.45
CA ILE A 243 -15.80 -0.48 4.76
C ILE A 243 -14.85 -1.14 5.76
N SER A 244 -14.98 -2.46 5.92
CA SER A 244 -13.91 -3.29 6.51
C SER A 244 -12.82 -3.47 5.47
N ALA A 245 -11.57 -3.19 5.85
CA ALA A 245 -10.42 -3.28 4.94
C ALA A 245 -9.19 -3.84 5.67
N PHE A 246 -8.31 -4.45 4.89
CA PHE A 246 -7.02 -4.95 5.32
C PHE A 246 -5.91 -4.26 4.51
N VAL A 247 -4.85 -3.85 5.20
CA VAL A 247 -3.70 -3.16 4.64
C VAL A 247 -2.46 -4.01 4.83
N GLY A 248 -1.79 -4.35 3.75
CA GLY A 248 -0.44 -4.88 3.74
C GLY A 248 0.57 -3.77 3.45
N CYS A 249 1.66 -3.72 4.20
CA CYS A 249 2.74 -2.77 3.94
C CYS A 249 4.12 -3.42 4.08
N VAL A 250 4.99 -3.12 3.11
CA VAL A 250 6.36 -3.63 3.03
C VAL A 250 7.33 -2.48 2.89
N VAL A 251 8.43 -2.55 3.64
CA VAL A 251 9.60 -1.70 3.46
C VAL A 251 10.79 -2.57 3.02
N LEU A 252 11.41 -2.20 1.92
CA LEU A 252 12.61 -2.83 1.37
C LEU A 252 13.83 -1.93 1.59
N VAL A 253 14.97 -2.58 1.82
CA VAL A 253 16.29 -1.97 1.70
C VAL A 253 17.06 -2.64 0.57
N ASP A 254 17.98 -1.88 -0.02
CA ASP A 254 19.01 -2.46 -0.87
C ASP A 254 19.82 -3.50 -0.08
N THR A 255 20.20 -4.60 -0.73
CA THR A 255 20.82 -5.77 -0.08
C THR A 255 22.11 -5.41 0.65
N GLU A 256 22.88 -4.44 0.14
CA GLU A 256 24.11 -3.94 0.79
C GLU A 256 23.84 -3.17 2.09
N LEU A 257 22.66 -2.54 2.23
CA LEU A 257 22.24 -1.85 3.46
C LEU A 257 21.63 -2.81 4.48
N ALA A 258 20.96 -3.88 4.01
CA ALA A 258 20.40 -4.93 4.87
C ALA A 258 21.49 -5.64 5.70
N GLU A 259 22.62 -5.96 5.07
CA GLU A 259 23.77 -6.61 5.74
C GLU A 259 24.37 -5.73 6.84
N ASN A 260 24.35 -4.40 6.66
CA ASN A 260 24.77 -3.46 7.68
C ASN A 260 23.76 -3.34 8.83
N HIS A 261 22.45 -3.38 8.56
CA HIS A 261 21.41 -3.39 9.59
C HIS A 261 21.43 -4.66 10.46
N GLU A 262 21.60 -5.84 9.85
CA GLU A 262 21.75 -7.10 10.59
C GLU A 262 23.03 -7.12 11.44
N ASN A 263 24.14 -6.57 10.94
CA ASN A 263 25.39 -6.47 11.68
C ASN A 263 25.31 -5.51 12.87
N VAL A 264 24.54 -4.43 12.78
CA VAL A 264 24.31 -3.49 13.89
C VAL A 264 23.40 -4.09 14.97
N GLN A 265 22.38 -4.88 14.60
CA GLN A 265 21.52 -5.57 15.58
C GLN A 265 22.16 -6.80 16.22
N ARG A 266 23.22 -7.37 15.63
CA ARG A 266 23.96 -8.51 16.17
C ARG A 266 25.15 -8.13 17.05
N GLN A 267 25.44 -6.86 17.27
CA GLN A 267 26.44 -6.47 18.26
C GLN A 267 25.86 -6.67 19.67
N PRO A 268 26.43 -7.57 20.50
CA PRO A 268 26.04 -7.65 21.89
C PRO A 268 26.51 -6.37 22.60
N PHE A 269 25.68 -5.87 23.52
CA PHE A 269 26.06 -4.83 24.47
C PHE A 269 27.33 -5.21 25.24
#